data_AF-A0A7K2TLS0-F1
#
_entry.id   AF-A0A7K2TLS0-F1
#
_cell.length_a   1.000
_cell.length_b   1.000
_cell.length_c   1.000
_cell.angle_alpha   90.00
_cell.angle_beta   90.00
_cell.angle_gamma   90.00
#
_symmetry.space_group_name_H-M   'P 1'
#
loop_
_entity.id
_entity.type
_entity.pdbx_description
1 polymer ?
#
loop_
_entity_poly.entity_id
_entity_poly.type
_entity_poly.pdbx_seq_one_letter_code
_entity_poly.pdbx_strand_id
1 'polypeptide(L)'
;MRVRLTVNGRPQEADDVWEGESLLHVLRERFGLPGSKNACEQGECGSCTVRLDGVPVCACLVAAGQAQDRDVVTVEGLAALAEARSRAADGGSGAGEPLGDGAVHGKADGGKAAGTSLDEARGWRAGGPDRTAPGGTGPGGTAPGGTGPDGGGRPEGRGPDGGGSGGTAPGDPGPYPAGGGRLAPVQQAFLDAGAVQCGFCTPGLLVAADEMLERHPDPTDADIREALSGNLCRCTGYEKIMDAVRLAAARQSERTRP
;
A
#
# COMPACT_ATOMS: atom_id res chain seq x y z
N MET A 1 -1.44 9.05 -18.40
CA MET A 1 -2.34 7.89 -18.66
C MET A 1 -3.57 7.94 -17.74
N ARG A 2 -4.62 7.20 -18.07
CA ARG A 2 -5.75 6.94 -17.17
C ARG A 2 -5.50 5.66 -16.40
N VAL A 3 -5.77 5.66 -15.09
CA VAL A 3 -5.71 4.45 -14.25
C VAL A 3 -7.05 4.22 -13.58
N ARG A 4 -7.55 2.98 -13.64
CA ARG A 4 -8.76 2.51 -12.95
C ARG A 4 -8.40 1.35 -12.03
N LEU A 5 -8.96 1.31 -10.84
CA LEU A 5 -8.76 0.24 -9.86
C LEU A 5 -9.93 0.23 -8.89
N THR A 6 -10.09 -0.87 -8.17
CA THR A 6 -11.02 -0.93 -7.04
C THR A 6 -10.25 -0.58 -5.78
N VAL A 7 -10.66 0.45 -5.05
CA VAL A 7 -10.04 0.84 -3.78
C VAL A 7 -11.07 0.73 -2.66
N ASN A 8 -10.78 -0.08 -1.64
CA ASN A 8 -11.68 -0.32 -0.51
C ASN A 8 -13.08 -0.76 -0.97
N GLY A 9 -13.14 -1.63 -2.00
CA GLY A 9 -14.38 -2.12 -2.60
C GLY A 9 -15.12 -1.13 -3.51
N ARG A 10 -14.55 0.05 -3.80
CA ARG A 10 -15.17 1.07 -4.66
C ARG A 10 -14.34 1.27 -5.92
N PRO A 11 -14.93 1.25 -7.13
CA PRO A 11 -14.23 1.66 -8.34
C PRO A 11 -13.74 3.10 -8.22
N GLN A 12 -12.47 3.34 -8.56
CA GLN A 12 -11.83 4.64 -8.60
C GLN A 12 -11.15 4.82 -9.95
N GLU A 13 -11.11 6.06 -10.43
CA GLU A 13 -10.49 6.43 -11.70
C GLU A 13 -9.68 7.73 -11.50
N ALA A 14 -8.46 7.75 -12.01
CA ALA A 14 -7.63 8.94 -12.09
C ALA A 14 -7.20 9.17 -13.54
N ASP A 15 -7.45 10.39 -14.03
CA ASP A 15 -6.95 10.88 -15.31
C ASP A 15 -5.58 11.56 -15.17
N ASP A 16 -4.87 11.68 -16.28
CA ASP A 16 -3.59 12.39 -16.38
C ASP A 16 -2.55 11.96 -15.33
N VAL A 17 -2.53 10.66 -15.02
CA VAL A 17 -1.51 10.02 -14.17
C VAL A 17 -0.21 9.94 -14.95
N TRP A 18 0.87 10.51 -14.42
CA TRP A 18 2.19 10.38 -15.02
C TRP A 18 2.72 8.95 -14.84
N GLU A 19 3.43 8.42 -15.84
CA GLU A 19 3.90 7.02 -15.86
C GLU A 19 4.83 6.67 -14.68
N GLY A 20 5.52 7.67 -14.13
CA GLY A 20 6.39 7.52 -12.96
C GLY A 20 5.67 7.69 -11.62
N GLU A 21 4.37 7.99 -11.59
CA GLU A 21 3.63 8.10 -10.32
C GLU A 21 3.51 6.75 -9.63
N SER A 22 3.78 6.74 -8.32
CA SER A 22 3.56 5.58 -7.48
C SER A 22 2.07 5.41 -7.14
N LEU A 23 1.66 4.18 -6.85
CA LEU A 23 0.34 3.87 -6.30
C LEU A 23 0.09 4.68 -5.02
N LEU A 24 1.11 4.86 -4.17
CA LEU A 24 1.02 5.69 -2.99
C LEU A 24 0.61 7.14 -3.34
N HIS A 25 1.22 7.75 -4.36
CA HIS A 25 0.88 9.10 -4.77
C HIS A 25 -0.57 9.18 -5.25
N VAL A 26 -1.01 8.24 -6.09
CA VAL A 26 -2.40 8.19 -6.59
C VAL A 26 -3.40 8.04 -5.43
N LEU A 27 -3.18 7.10 -4.51
CA LEU A 27 -4.06 6.89 -3.35
C LEU A 27 -4.21 8.16 -2.52
N ARG A 28 -3.09 8.81 -2.19
CA ARG A 28 -3.09 9.95 -1.28
C ARG A 28 -3.58 11.24 -1.93
N GLU A 29 -2.98 11.57 -3.07
CA GLU A 29 -3.07 12.92 -3.65
C GLU A 29 -4.17 13.00 -4.73
N ARG A 30 -4.54 11.87 -5.35
CA ARG A 30 -5.62 11.83 -6.36
C ARG A 30 -6.94 11.29 -5.81
N PHE A 31 -6.89 10.24 -4.97
CA PHE A 31 -8.10 9.64 -4.38
C PHE A 31 -8.42 10.14 -2.97
N GLY A 32 -7.56 10.97 -2.38
CA GLY A 32 -7.82 11.55 -1.06
C GLY A 32 -7.83 10.51 0.07
N LEU A 33 -7.01 9.45 -0.05
CA LEU A 33 -6.82 8.38 0.95
C LEU A 33 -5.40 8.46 1.56
N PRO A 34 -5.15 9.40 2.49
CA PRO A 34 -3.84 9.69 3.03
C PRO A 34 -3.44 8.80 4.21
N GLY A 35 -4.22 7.77 4.52
CA GLY A 35 -3.93 6.78 5.55
C GLY A 35 -2.54 6.18 5.35
N SER A 36 -2.27 5.62 4.18
CA SER A 36 -0.92 5.19 3.81
C SER A 36 0.03 6.38 3.71
N LYS A 37 1.21 6.26 4.33
CA LYS A 37 2.12 7.39 4.53
C LYS A 37 3.33 7.36 3.62
N ASN A 38 3.75 8.56 3.26
CA ASN A 38 4.99 8.80 2.55
C ASN A 38 6.08 9.21 3.56
N ALA A 39 7.02 8.29 3.87
CA ALA A 39 8.16 8.57 4.74
C ALA A 39 9.52 8.41 4.04
N CYS A 40 9.81 7.20 3.54
CA CYS A 40 11.13 6.89 2.96
C CYS A 40 11.16 6.83 1.44
N GLU A 41 10.02 6.53 0.81
CA GLU A 41 9.87 6.27 -0.65
C GLU A 41 10.79 5.20 -1.23
N GLN A 42 11.38 4.36 -0.38
CA GLN A 42 12.38 3.36 -0.76
C GLN A 42 11.92 1.92 -0.46
N GLY A 43 10.70 1.75 0.04
CA GLY A 43 10.16 0.44 0.44
C GLY A 43 10.63 -0.10 1.78
N GLU A 44 11.45 0.66 2.52
CA GLU A 44 12.09 0.19 3.76
C GLU A 44 11.19 0.32 5.00
N CYS A 45 10.44 1.43 5.12
CA CYS A 45 9.76 1.74 6.39
C CYS A 45 8.38 1.10 6.56
N GLY A 46 7.76 0.58 5.50
CA GLY A 46 6.41 -0.02 5.52
C GLY A 46 5.23 0.90 5.83
N SER A 47 5.44 2.19 6.16
CA SER A 47 4.30 3.09 6.47
C SER A 47 3.34 3.33 5.30
N CYS A 48 3.76 2.98 4.08
CA CYS A 48 2.96 3.01 2.86
C CYS A 48 2.23 1.69 2.55
N THR A 49 2.32 0.67 3.42
CA THR A 49 1.79 -0.66 3.15
C THR A 49 0.28 -0.63 2.90
N VAL A 50 -0.13 -1.24 1.80
CA VAL A 50 -1.52 -1.50 1.39
C VAL A 50 -1.64 -2.97 1.00
N ARG A 51 -2.86 -3.50 0.89
CA ARG A 51 -3.08 -4.79 0.23
C ARG A 51 -3.33 -4.54 -1.25
N LEU A 52 -2.57 -5.18 -2.13
CA LEU A 52 -2.82 -5.24 -3.56
C LEU A 52 -3.19 -6.68 -3.91
N ASP A 53 -4.42 -6.90 -4.36
CA ASP A 53 -5.03 -8.23 -4.54
C ASP A 53 -4.84 -9.14 -3.34
N GLY A 54 -5.10 -8.59 -2.15
CA GLY A 54 -5.01 -9.29 -0.88
C GLY A 54 -3.59 -9.39 -0.29
N VAL A 55 -2.52 -9.10 -1.05
CA VAL A 55 -1.12 -9.21 -0.60
C VAL A 55 -0.57 -7.87 -0.10
N PRO A 56 0.12 -7.80 1.05
CA PRO A 56 0.74 -6.55 1.52
C PRO A 56 1.90 -6.13 0.60
N VAL A 57 1.88 -4.88 0.14
CA VAL A 57 2.94 -4.30 -0.70
C VAL A 57 3.29 -2.88 -0.26
N CYS A 58 4.54 -2.48 -0.46
CA CYS A 58 4.96 -1.09 -0.32
C CYS A 58 4.42 -0.25 -1.49
N ALA A 59 3.30 0.46 -1.29
CA ALA A 59 2.65 1.25 -2.34
C ALA A 59 3.57 2.31 -2.99
N CYS A 60 4.62 2.77 -2.29
CA CYS A 60 5.60 3.70 -2.86
C CYS A 60 6.45 3.09 -3.98
N LEU A 61 6.58 1.75 -4.02
CA LEU A 61 7.37 1.04 -5.03
C LEU A 61 6.51 0.42 -6.15
N VAL A 62 5.18 0.49 -6.02
CA VAL A 62 4.27 0.04 -7.08
C VAL A 62 4.00 1.23 -7.99
N ALA A 63 4.31 1.10 -9.28
CA ALA A 63 3.91 2.12 -10.25
C ALA A 63 2.38 2.12 -10.41
N ALA A 64 1.75 3.28 -10.50
CA ALA A 64 0.30 3.40 -10.57
C ALA A 64 -0.31 2.57 -11.71
N GLY A 65 0.36 2.51 -12.87
CA GLY A 65 -0.08 1.70 -14.01
C GLY A 65 -0.11 0.19 -13.74
N GLN A 66 0.68 -0.30 -12.77
CA GLN A 66 0.66 -1.71 -12.37
C GLN A 66 -0.56 -2.08 -11.54
N ALA A 67 -1.29 -1.09 -11.01
CA ALA A 67 -2.53 -1.28 -10.26
C ALA A 67 -3.79 -1.25 -11.15
N GLN A 68 -3.64 -1.07 -12.47
CA GLN A 68 -4.75 -1.04 -13.42
C GLN A 68 -5.62 -2.30 -13.31
N ASP A 69 -6.91 -2.09 -13.08
CA ASP A 69 -7.97 -3.09 -12.92
C ASP A 69 -7.75 -4.07 -11.75
N ARG A 70 -6.95 -3.68 -10.75
CA ARG A 70 -6.65 -4.49 -9.54
C ARG A 70 -7.43 -4.00 -8.32
N ASP A 71 -7.45 -4.82 -7.26
CA ASP A 71 -8.05 -4.45 -5.98
C ASP A 71 -7.00 -3.95 -4.99
N VAL A 72 -7.30 -2.83 -4.34
CA VAL A 72 -6.45 -2.22 -3.32
C VAL A 72 -7.26 -2.00 -2.04
N VAL A 73 -6.72 -2.46 -0.91
CA VAL A 73 -7.26 -2.11 0.41
C VAL A 73 -6.23 -1.30 1.20
N THR A 74 -6.65 -0.12 1.64
CA THR A 74 -5.89 0.78 2.51
C THR A 74 -6.38 0.66 3.96
N VAL A 75 -5.72 1.35 4.90
CA VAL A 75 -6.14 1.34 6.31
C VAL A 75 -7.58 1.82 6.50
N GLU A 76 -8.05 2.74 5.66
CA GLU A 76 -9.41 3.27 5.65
C GLU A 76 -10.46 2.20 5.34
N GLY A 77 -10.09 1.17 4.56
CA GLY A 77 -10.97 0.07 4.16
C GLY A 77 -11.02 -1.12 5.12
N LEU A 78 -10.12 -1.19 6.12
CA LEU A 78 -9.98 -2.39 6.97
C LEU A 78 -11.25 -2.77 7.72
N ALA A 79 -12.01 -1.79 8.23
CA ALA A 79 -13.27 -2.04 8.92
C ALA A 79 -14.30 -2.71 8.00
N ALA A 80 -14.51 -2.13 6.82
CA ALA A 80 -15.43 -2.69 5.82
C ALA A 80 -14.99 -4.08 5.35
N LEU A 81 -13.69 -4.30 5.17
CA LEU A 81 -13.13 -5.61 4.81
C LEU A 81 -13.36 -6.66 5.91
N ALA A 82 -13.11 -6.31 7.18
CA ALA A 82 -13.36 -7.20 8.31
C ALA A 82 -14.85 -7.59 8.43
N GLU A 83 -15.75 -6.64 8.19
CA GLU A 83 -17.19 -6.93 8.16
C GLU A 83 -17.59 -7.85 7.00
N ALA A 84 -17.07 -7.60 5.80
CA ALA A 84 -17.32 -8.43 4.63
C ALA A 84 -16.86 -9.88 4.84
N ARG A 85 -15.66 -10.07 5.42
CA ARG A 85 -15.13 -11.40 5.80
C ARG A 85 -16.00 -12.10 6.84
N SER A 86 -16.46 -11.37 7.86
CA SER A 86 -17.34 -11.94 8.90
C SER A 86 -18.68 -12.42 8.29
N ARG A 87 -19.31 -11.58 7.45
CA ARG A 87 -20.54 -11.96 6.73
C ARG A 87 -20.37 -13.17 5.82
N ALA A 88 -19.20 -13.31 5.19
CA ALA A 88 -18.88 -14.47 4.35
C ALA A 88 -18.71 -15.75 5.19
N ALA A 89 -18.13 -15.65 6.39
CA ALA A 89 -17.95 -16.78 7.32
C ALA A 89 -19.28 -17.27 7.94
N ASP A 90 -20.23 -16.36 8.18
CA ASP A 90 -21.53 -16.66 8.82
C ASP A 90 -22.59 -17.28 7.88
N GLY A 91 -22.28 -17.51 6.60
CA GLY A 91 -23.12 -18.33 5.70
C GLY A 91 -24.37 -17.66 5.11
N GLY A 92 -24.18 -16.58 4.33
CA GLY A 92 -25.15 -15.90 3.46
C GLY A 92 -26.56 -16.52 3.29
N SER A 93 -27.56 -15.89 3.92
CA SER A 93 -28.98 -15.93 3.50
C SER A 93 -29.52 -14.51 3.40
N GLY A 94 -28.97 -13.74 2.47
CA GLY A 94 -29.48 -12.43 2.13
C GLY A 94 -29.10 -12.11 0.70
N ALA A 95 -29.96 -12.49 -0.24
CA ALA A 95 -29.90 -11.95 -1.59
C ALA A 95 -30.15 -10.44 -1.51
N GLY A 96 -29.07 -9.66 -1.38
CA GLY A 96 -29.05 -8.27 -1.83
C GLY A 96 -28.94 -8.30 -3.35
N GLU A 97 -29.78 -7.51 -4.01
CA GLU A 97 -29.91 -7.45 -5.47
C GLU A 97 -28.54 -7.39 -6.18
N PRO A 98 -28.35 -8.15 -7.27
CA PRO A 98 -27.15 -8.02 -8.07
C PRO A 98 -27.10 -6.61 -8.66
N LEU A 99 -25.99 -5.91 -8.41
CA LEU A 99 -25.64 -4.73 -9.18
C LEU A 99 -25.56 -5.14 -10.65
N GLY A 100 -26.36 -4.45 -11.47
CA GLY A 100 -26.78 -4.86 -12.81
C GLY A 100 -25.65 -5.31 -13.74
N ASP A 101 -26.01 -6.33 -14.50
CA ASP A 101 -25.44 -6.88 -15.70
C ASP A 101 -25.26 -5.81 -16.80
N GLY A 102 -24.20 -5.02 -16.68
CA GLY A 102 -23.59 -4.32 -17.80
C GLY A 102 -22.81 -5.32 -18.66
N ALA A 103 -23.44 -5.84 -19.70
CA ALA A 103 -22.83 -6.75 -20.67
C ALA A 103 -21.50 -6.21 -21.23
N VAL A 104 -20.39 -6.83 -20.85
CA VAL A 104 -19.09 -6.62 -21.50
C VAL A 104 -18.90 -7.73 -22.53
N HIS A 105 -19.20 -7.42 -23.79
CA HIS A 105 -18.72 -8.22 -24.92
C HIS A 105 -17.21 -8.00 -25.05
N GLY A 106 -16.42 -8.86 -24.42
CA GLY A 106 -14.97 -8.95 -24.59
C GLY A 106 -14.60 -10.41 -24.77
N LYS A 107 -14.20 -10.78 -26.00
CA LYS A 107 -13.71 -12.13 -26.31
C LYS A 107 -12.62 -12.53 -25.33
N ALA A 108 -12.81 -13.69 -24.71
CA ALA A 108 -11.79 -14.37 -23.95
C ALA A 108 -10.69 -14.87 -24.91
N ASP A 109 -9.58 -14.14 -24.98
CA ASP A 109 -8.33 -14.72 -25.45
C ASP A 109 -7.60 -15.29 -24.23
N GLY A 110 -7.58 -16.62 -24.17
CA GLY A 110 -6.99 -17.39 -23.09
C GLY A 110 -5.49 -17.17 -22.98
N GLY A 111 -5.09 -16.37 -22.00
CA GLY A 111 -3.72 -16.30 -21.51
C GLY A 111 -3.77 -16.12 -19.99
N LYS A 112 -3.56 -17.19 -19.23
CA LYS A 112 -3.36 -17.12 -17.78
C LYS A 112 -2.10 -16.28 -17.52
N ALA A 113 -2.26 -15.02 -17.13
CA ALA A 113 -1.20 -14.27 -16.47
C ALA A 113 -1.15 -14.73 -15.00
N ALA A 114 -0.51 -15.88 -14.76
CA ALA A 114 -0.07 -16.23 -13.42
C ALA A 114 1.11 -15.31 -13.10
N GLY A 115 1.01 -14.53 -12.02
CA GLY A 115 2.16 -13.78 -11.52
C GLY A 115 3.31 -14.72 -11.18
N THR A 116 4.54 -14.20 -11.28
CA THR A 116 5.75 -14.95 -10.93
C THR A 116 5.69 -15.37 -9.46
N SER A 117 5.82 -16.67 -9.22
CA SER A 117 5.86 -17.21 -7.86
C SER A 117 7.13 -16.75 -7.13
N LEU A 118 7.09 -16.73 -5.79
CA LEU A 118 8.28 -16.42 -4.98
C LEU A 118 9.44 -17.38 -5.25
N ASP A 119 9.14 -18.64 -5.61
CA ASP A 119 10.16 -19.63 -5.97
C ASP A 119 10.81 -19.33 -7.33
N GLU A 120 10.03 -18.84 -8.31
CA GLU A 120 10.59 -18.36 -9.58
C GLU A 120 11.41 -17.08 -9.40
N ALA A 121 10.98 -16.17 -8.55
CA ALA A 121 11.71 -14.92 -8.28
C ALA A 121 13.08 -15.20 -7.63
N ARG A 122 13.18 -16.21 -6.75
CA ARG A 122 14.44 -16.64 -6.13
C ARG A 122 15.45 -17.22 -7.13
N GLY A 123 14.97 -17.72 -8.27
CA GLY A 123 15.80 -18.26 -9.36
C GLY A 123 16.31 -17.21 -10.35
N TRP A 124 15.84 -15.97 -10.27
CA TRP A 124 16.20 -14.94 -11.24
C TRP A 124 17.66 -14.50 -11.08
N ARG A 125 18.39 -14.47 -12.20
CA ARG A 125 19.73 -13.87 -12.28
C ARG A 125 19.74 -12.83 -13.38
N ALA A 126 20.33 -11.67 -13.09
CA ALA A 126 20.56 -10.64 -14.10
C ALA A 126 21.43 -11.21 -15.24
N GLY A 127 20.96 -11.06 -16.48
CA GLY A 127 21.78 -11.37 -17.65
C GLY A 127 23.01 -10.47 -17.67
N GLY A 128 24.20 -11.06 -17.78
CA GLY A 128 25.42 -10.29 -18.00
C GLY A 128 25.37 -9.56 -19.35
N PRO A 129 26.12 -8.46 -19.53
CA PRO A 129 26.13 -7.73 -20.79
C PRO A 129 26.58 -8.65 -21.92
N ASP A 130 25.77 -8.72 -22.98
CA ASP A 130 26.01 -9.51 -24.17
C ASP A 130 27.32 -9.04 -24.84
N ARG A 131 28.33 -9.93 -24.87
CA ARG A 131 29.63 -9.67 -25.47
C ARG A 131 29.65 -9.87 -26.99
N THR A 132 28.50 -10.06 -27.63
CA THR A 132 28.41 -10.34 -29.07
C THR A 132 27.95 -9.16 -29.94
N ALA A 133 27.83 -7.95 -29.38
CA ALA A 133 27.64 -6.75 -30.18
C ALA A 133 28.89 -6.45 -31.04
N PRO A 134 28.78 -6.33 -32.38
CA PRO A 134 29.93 -6.08 -33.25
C PRO A 134 30.56 -4.71 -32.97
N GLY A 135 31.89 -4.70 -32.91
CA GLY A 135 32.71 -3.57 -32.47
C GLY A 135 32.47 -2.28 -33.23
N GLY A 136 31.91 -1.29 -32.52
CA GLY A 136 32.01 0.11 -32.89
C GLY A 136 33.40 0.63 -32.53
N THR A 137 34.17 1.02 -33.54
CA THR A 137 35.45 1.72 -33.40
C THR A 137 35.26 2.99 -32.57
N GLY A 138 35.76 2.99 -31.34
CA GLY A 138 35.88 4.21 -30.53
C GLY A 138 36.93 5.13 -31.14
N PRO A 139 36.65 6.43 -31.33
CA PRO A 139 37.71 7.36 -31.69
C PRO A 139 38.60 7.58 -30.47
N GLY A 140 39.90 7.32 -30.66
CA GLY A 140 40.93 7.75 -29.75
C GLY A 140 40.85 9.28 -29.57
N GLY A 141 40.72 9.71 -28.33
CA GLY A 141 40.73 11.11 -27.94
C GLY A 141 41.50 11.25 -26.66
N THR A 142 42.77 11.65 -26.80
CA THR A 142 43.61 12.20 -25.73
C THR A 142 42.84 13.24 -24.92
N ALA A 143 42.83 13.09 -23.59
CA ALA A 143 42.31 14.09 -22.67
C ALA A 143 43.21 15.34 -22.68
N PRO A 144 42.70 16.55 -22.97
CA PRO A 144 43.33 17.76 -22.51
C PRO A 144 42.73 18.18 -21.16
N GLY A 145 43.60 18.47 -20.21
CA GLY A 145 43.23 19.22 -19.01
C GLY A 145 42.60 20.55 -19.41
N GLY A 146 41.44 20.84 -18.81
CA GLY A 146 40.70 22.08 -19.00
C GLY A 146 40.29 22.61 -17.63
N THR A 147 40.92 23.71 -17.26
CA THR A 147 40.59 24.61 -16.14
C THR A 147 39.10 24.98 -16.15
N GLY A 148 38.47 24.94 -14.98
CA GLY A 148 37.07 25.33 -14.81
C GLY A 148 36.83 26.82 -15.10
N PRO A 149 35.66 27.20 -15.62
CA PRO A 149 35.21 28.57 -15.61
C PRO A 149 34.35 28.85 -14.37
N ASP A 150 34.70 29.94 -13.71
CA ASP A 150 33.94 30.63 -12.68
C ASP A 150 32.54 31.05 -13.16
N GLY A 151 31.60 31.09 -12.21
CA GLY A 151 30.53 32.10 -12.18
C GLY A 151 29.42 32.01 -13.22
N GLY A 152 28.36 31.25 -12.91
CA GLY A 152 27.04 31.39 -13.54
C GLY A 152 25.94 31.22 -12.49
N GLY A 153 25.33 32.33 -12.07
CA GLY A 153 24.29 32.35 -11.05
C GLY A 153 23.07 31.51 -11.41
N ARG A 154 22.57 30.74 -10.44
CA ARG A 154 21.24 30.12 -10.51
C ARG A 154 20.17 31.21 -10.44
N PRO A 155 19.15 31.21 -11.32
CA PRO A 155 18.00 32.08 -11.14
C PRO A 155 17.20 31.61 -9.91
N GLU A 156 17.00 32.52 -8.96
CA GLU A 156 16.09 32.36 -7.84
C GLU A 156 14.64 32.32 -8.37
N GLY A 157 14.16 31.12 -8.64
CA GLY A 157 12.75 30.85 -8.92
C GLY A 157 11.95 30.94 -7.63
N ARG A 158 11.23 32.06 -7.49
CA ARG A 158 10.10 32.30 -6.58
C ARG A 158 9.24 31.04 -6.41
N GLY A 159 9.33 30.39 -5.25
CA GLY A 159 8.41 29.32 -4.86
C GLY A 159 6.99 29.88 -4.69
N PRO A 160 5.94 29.08 -4.96
CA PRO A 160 4.58 29.50 -4.66
C PRO A 160 4.43 29.63 -3.14
N ASP A 161 3.93 30.79 -2.75
CA ASP A 161 3.72 31.21 -1.38
C ASP A 161 2.82 30.23 -0.61
N GLY A 162 3.24 29.87 0.60
CA GLY A 162 2.39 29.63 1.77
C GLY A 162 1.15 28.74 1.60
N GLY A 163 1.35 27.44 1.39
CA GLY A 163 0.33 26.45 1.74
C GLY A 163 0.19 26.36 3.26
N GLY A 164 -0.71 27.16 3.83
CA GLY A 164 -1.05 27.10 5.25
C GLY A 164 -1.48 25.68 5.61
N SER A 165 -0.96 25.17 6.73
CA SER A 165 -1.48 23.98 7.37
C SER A 165 -2.95 24.23 7.72
N GLY A 166 -3.86 23.75 6.86
CA GLY A 166 -5.29 23.75 7.13
C GLY A 166 -5.55 22.90 8.37
N GLY A 167 -5.57 23.54 9.53
CA GLY A 167 -6.12 22.95 10.73
C GLY A 167 -7.60 22.69 10.49
N THR A 168 -8.01 21.43 10.57
CA THR A 168 -9.42 21.06 10.54
C THR A 168 -10.14 21.74 11.70
N ALA A 169 -11.22 22.46 11.39
CA ALA A 169 -12.07 23.08 12.39
C ALA A 169 -12.70 21.99 13.28
N PRO A 170 -12.97 22.26 14.57
CA PRO A 170 -13.66 21.31 15.42
C PRO A 170 -15.07 21.06 14.88
N GLY A 171 -15.32 19.85 14.35
CA GLY A 171 -16.61 19.43 13.78
C GLY A 171 -16.60 19.14 12.27
N ASP A 172 -15.48 19.34 11.57
CA ASP A 172 -15.32 18.83 10.20
C ASP A 172 -15.00 17.32 10.26
N PRO A 173 -15.86 16.41 9.75
CA PRO A 173 -15.58 14.98 9.73
C PRO A 173 -14.35 14.61 8.87
N GLY A 174 -13.79 15.60 8.14
CA GLY A 174 -12.72 15.39 7.19
C GLY A 174 -13.24 14.73 5.91
N PRO A 175 -12.42 14.67 4.86
CA PRO A 175 -12.82 14.15 3.55
C PRO A 175 -12.99 12.61 3.52
N TYR A 176 -12.79 11.92 4.65
CA TYR A 176 -12.80 10.46 4.69
C TYR A 176 -14.23 9.95 4.89
N PRO A 177 -14.68 8.93 4.12
CA PRO A 177 -15.93 8.28 4.44
C PRO A 177 -15.80 7.71 5.85
N ALA A 178 -16.61 8.23 6.77
CA ALA A 178 -16.76 7.65 8.09
C ALA A 178 -17.28 6.22 7.92
N GLY A 179 -16.37 5.24 7.83
CA GLY A 179 -16.71 3.83 7.99
C GLY A 179 -17.47 3.74 9.31
N GLY A 180 -18.75 3.39 9.25
CA GLY A 180 -19.72 3.73 10.29
C GLY A 180 -19.30 3.30 11.69
N GLY A 181 -18.63 4.18 12.44
CA GLY A 181 -18.22 4.07 13.85
C GLY A 181 -17.44 2.82 14.30
N ARG A 182 -17.39 1.74 13.51
CA ARG A 182 -16.85 0.44 13.89
C ARG A 182 -15.45 0.27 13.30
N LEU A 183 -14.52 -0.09 14.18
CA LEU A 183 -13.15 -0.41 13.83
C LEU A 183 -13.01 -1.90 13.49
N ALA A 184 -12.07 -2.22 12.60
CA ALA A 184 -11.62 -3.60 12.44
C ALA A 184 -11.07 -4.13 13.78
N PRO A 185 -11.16 -5.45 14.06
CA PRO A 185 -10.64 -6.03 15.31
C PRO A 185 -9.18 -5.65 15.61
N VAL A 186 -8.32 -5.62 14.58
CA VAL A 186 -6.92 -5.20 14.72
C VAL A 186 -6.77 -3.71 15.04
N GLN A 187 -7.61 -2.86 14.45
CA GLN A 187 -7.62 -1.42 14.75
C GLN A 187 -8.01 -1.16 16.21
N GLN A 188 -9.06 -1.82 16.69
CA GLN A 188 -9.48 -1.71 18.09
C GLN A 188 -8.41 -2.25 19.05
N ALA A 189 -7.78 -3.38 18.73
CA ALA A 189 -6.74 -3.95 19.57
C ALA A 189 -5.50 -3.05 19.70
N PHE A 190 -5.10 -2.34 18.62
CA PHE A 190 -4.01 -1.36 18.67
C PHE A 190 -4.31 -0.19 19.60
N LEU A 191 -5.57 0.27 19.64
CA LEU A 191 -5.99 1.30 20.59
C LEU A 191 -5.95 0.79 22.02
N ASP A 192 -6.58 -0.36 22.28
CA ASP A 192 -6.73 -0.93 23.62
C ASP A 192 -5.39 -1.32 24.25
N ALA A 193 -4.44 -1.80 23.45
CA ALA A 193 -3.10 -2.16 23.91
C ALA A 193 -2.16 -0.94 24.07
N GLY A 194 -2.56 0.25 23.64
CA GLY A 194 -1.70 1.43 23.62
C GLY A 194 -0.56 1.32 22.60
N ALA A 195 -0.80 0.69 21.46
CA ALA A 195 0.18 0.46 20.39
C ALA A 195 0.40 1.69 19.49
N VAL A 196 -0.21 2.83 19.79
CA VAL A 196 -0.19 4.05 18.99
C VAL A 196 0.41 5.20 19.80
N GLN A 197 1.48 5.80 19.29
CA GLN A 197 2.05 7.05 19.82
C GLN A 197 1.90 8.17 18.78
N CYS A 198 2.93 8.42 17.94
CA CYS A 198 2.84 9.41 16.87
C CYS A 198 1.88 9.01 15.74
N GLY A 199 1.55 7.71 15.64
CA GLY A 199 0.59 7.18 14.67
C GLY A 199 1.12 7.04 13.23
N PHE A 200 2.34 7.46 12.92
CA PHE A 200 2.81 7.51 11.53
C PHE A 200 2.99 6.12 10.89
N CYS A 201 3.52 5.15 11.64
CA CYS A 201 3.68 3.77 11.17
C CYS A 201 2.41 2.92 11.30
N THR A 202 1.42 3.40 12.06
CA THR A 202 0.23 2.63 12.42
C THR A 202 -0.58 2.13 11.21
N PRO A 203 -0.79 2.91 10.14
CA PRO A 203 -1.49 2.43 8.94
C PRO A 203 -0.88 1.17 8.32
N GLY A 204 0.43 1.18 8.07
CA GLY A 204 1.12 0.04 7.47
C GLY A 204 1.14 -1.19 8.37
N LEU A 205 1.36 -0.98 9.68
CA LEU A 205 1.30 -2.05 10.69
C LEU A 205 -0.08 -2.71 10.78
N LEU A 206 -1.15 -1.90 10.77
CA LEU A 206 -2.52 -2.41 10.82
C LEU A 206 -2.85 -3.25 9.60
N VAL A 207 -2.46 -2.80 8.41
CA VAL A 207 -2.69 -3.53 7.16
C VAL A 207 -1.91 -4.85 7.14
N ALA A 208 -0.64 -4.84 7.53
CA ALA A 208 0.18 -6.05 7.60
C ALA A 208 -0.35 -7.05 8.64
N ALA A 209 -0.73 -6.57 9.82
CA ALA A 209 -1.30 -7.42 10.88
C ALA A 209 -2.68 -7.97 10.49
N ASP A 210 -3.55 -7.18 9.85
CA ASP A 210 -4.86 -7.64 9.36
C ASP A 210 -4.71 -8.81 8.38
N GLU A 211 -3.81 -8.66 7.41
CA GLU A 211 -3.56 -9.69 6.39
C GLU A 211 -2.95 -10.95 6.99
N MET A 212 -1.98 -10.82 7.91
CA MET A 212 -1.39 -11.97 8.59
C MET A 212 -2.45 -12.72 9.41
N LEU A 213 -3.30 -12.02 10.17
CA LEU A 213 -4.35 -12.65 10.99
C LEU A 213 -5.43 -13.34 10.14
N GLU A 214 -5.65 -12.88 8.91
CA GLU A 214 -6.53 -13.57 7.96
C GLU A 214 -5.99 -14.95 7.57
N ARG A 215 -4.67 -15.07 7.36
CA ARG A 215 -4.03 -16.34 7.00
C ARG A 215 -3.69 -17.22 8.19
N HIS A 216 -3.35 -16.61 9.32
CA HIS A 216 -2.88 -17.27 10.54
C HIS A 216 -3.63 -16.71 11.76
N PRO A 217 -4.85 -17.19 12.04
CA PRO A 217 -5.68 -16.67 13.15
C PRO A 217 -5.11 -16.89 14.55
N ASP A 218 -4.22 -17.87 14.71
CA ASP A 218 -3.50 -18.17 15.96
C ASP A 218 -1.98 -18.08 15.72
N PRO A 219 -1.43 -16.86 15.53
CA PRO A 219 -0.04 -16.69 15.14
C PRO A 219 0.90 -16.86 16.33
N THR A 220 2.05 -17.48 16.10
CA THR A 220 3.13 -17.44 17.08
C THR A 220 3.80 -16.08 17.11
N ASP A 221 4.57 -15.86 18.16
CA ASP A 221 5.42 -14.68 18.32
C ASP A 221 6.43 -14.49 17.17
N ALA A 222 6.88 -15.59 16.54
CA ALA A 222 7.75 -15.55 15.39
C ALA A 222 7.00 -15.12 14.13
N ASP A 223 5.78 -15.62 13.93
CA ASP A 223 4.92 -15.26 12.80
C ASP A 223 4.58 -13.76 12.82
N ILE A 224 4.26 -13.21 13.99
CA ILE A 224 3.98 -11.77 14.15
C ILE A 224 5.23 -10.94 13.81
N ARG A 225 6.42 -11.34 14.28
CA ARG A 225 7.66 -10.61 13.99
C ARG A 225 7.99 -10.63 12.50
N GLU A 226 7.82 -11.78 11.85
CA GLU A 226 8.06 -11.91 10.42
C GLU A 226 7.09 -11.04 9.61
N ALA A 227 5.79 -11.13 9.90
CA ALA A 227 4.77 -10.35 9.20
C ALA A 227 4.95 -8.83 9.36
N LEU A 228 5.46 -8.38 10.50
CA LEU A 228 5.68 -6.96 10.78
C LEU A 228 7.11 -6.48 10.46
N SER A 229 8.02 -7.36 10.05
CA SER A 229 9.44 -7.04 9.82
C SER A 229 9.67 -5.90 8.82
N GLY A 230 8.77 -5.76 7.84
CA GLY A 230 8.78 -4.68 6.85
C GLY A 230 8.17 -3.35 7.32
N ASN A 231 7.76 -3.21 8.58
CA ASN A 231 7.11 -2.00 9.11
C ASN A 231 7.91 -1.40 10.28
N LEU A 232 8.55 -0.26 10.03
CA LEU A 232 9.41 0.38 11.01
C LEU A 232 8.62 1.31 11.95
N CYS A 233 8.77 1.08 13.25
CA CYS A 233 8.28 1.96 14.31
C CYS A 233 9.44 2.54 15.12
N ARG A 234 9.45 3.87 15.31
CA ARG A 234 10.46 4.56 16.12
C ARG A 234 10.01 4.91 17.54
N CYS A 235 8.71 4.86 17.81
CA CYS A 235 8.14 5.38 19.06
C CYS A 235 7.85 4.28 20.09
N THR A 236 7.25 3.16 19.68
CA THR A 236 6.69 2.16 20.62
C THR A 236 7.69 1.13 21.13
N GLY A 237 8.79 0.90 20.40
CA GLY A 237 9.69 -0.22 20.69
C GLY A 237 9.08 -1.60 20.44
N TYR A 238 8.00 -1.68 19.65
CA TYR A 238 7.29 -2.90 19.21
C TYR A 238 6.54 -3.72 20.26
N GLU A 239 6.91 -3.73 21.54
CA GLU A 239 6.22 -4.58 22.53
C GLU A 239 4.70 -4.37 22.57
N LYS A 240 4.24 -3.10 22.59
CA LYS A 240 2.80 -2.81 22.54
C LYS A 240 2.13 -3.15 21.21
N ILE A 241 2.87 -3.16 20.12
CA ILE A 241 2.37 -3.62 18.82
C ILE A 241 2.20 -5.15 18.86
N MET A 242 3.16 -5.89 19.41
CA MET A 242 3.06 -7.33 19.60
C MET A 242 1.86 -7.69 20.49
N ASP A 243 1.69 -7.00 21.62
CA ASP A 243 0.53 -7.15 22.50
C ASP A 243 -0.80 -6.92 21.76
N ALA A 244 -0.87 -5.87 20.92
CA ALA A 244 -2.05 -5.57 20.14
C ALA A 244 -2.40 -6.68 19.13
N VAL A 245 -1.40 -7.24 18.45
CA VAL A 245 -1.64 -8.33 17.49
C VAL A 245 -2.11 -9.59 18.19
N ARG A 246 -1.50 -9.96 19.33
CA ARG A 246 -1.96 -11.08 20.17
C ARG A 246 -3.39 -10.86 20.66
N LEU A 247 -3.72 -9.64 21.10
CA LEU A 247 -5.06 -9.27 21.53
C LEU A 247 -6.08 -9.38 20.38
N ALA A 248 -5.70 -8.94 19.18
CA ALA A 248 -6.54 -9.06 17.99
C ALA A 248 -6.79 -10.54 17.62
N ALA A 249 -5.76 -11.39 17.67
CA ALA A 249 -5.88 -12.82 17.44
C ALA A 249 -6.82 -13.49 18.45
N ALA A 250 -6.62 -13.23 19.74
CA ALA A 250 -7.45 -13.78 20.82
C ALA A 250 -8.94 -13.43 20.63
N ARG A 251 -9.25 -12.17 20.33
CA ARG A 251 -10.62 -11.72 20.08
C ARG A 251 -11.27 -12.33 18.85
N GLN A 252 -10.51 -12.58 17.78
CA GLN A 252 -11.02 -13.25 16.60
C GLN A 252 -11.38 -14.71 16.91
N SER A 253 -10.53 -15.40 17.66
CA SER A 253 -10.75 -16.78 18.12
C SER A 253 -11.94 -16.92 19.08
N GLU A 254 -12.16 -15.93 19.96
CA GLU A 254 -13.36 -15.91 20.82
C GLU A 254 -14.65 -15.73 20.01
N ARG A 255 -14.62 -14.94 18.94
CA ARG A 255 -15.78 -14.68 18.09
C ARG A 255 -16.15 -15.86 17.19
N THR A 256 -15.19 -16.71 16.84
CA THR A 256 -15.42 -17.91 16.02
C THR A 256 -15.72 -19.17 16.84
N ARG A 257 -15.65 -19.10 18.19
CA ARG A 257 -16.00 -20.21 19.06
C ARG A 257 -17.54 -20.40 19.05
N PRO A 258 -18.05 -21.62 18.75
CA PRO A 258 -19.48 -21.90 18.66
C PRO A 258 -20.22 -21.83 20.01
#